data_AF-A0A2M6URV2-F1
#
_entry.id   AF-A0A2M6URV2-F1
#
_cell.length_a   1.000
_cell.length_b   1.000
_cell.length_c   1.000
_cell.angle_alpha   90.00
_cell.angle_beta   90.00
_cell.angle_gamma   90.00
#
_symmetry.space_group_name_H-M   'P 1'
#
loop_
_entity.id
_entity.type
_entity.pdbx_description
1 polymer ?
#
loop_
_entity_poly.entity_id
_entity_poly.type
_entity_poly.pdbx_seq_one_letter_code
_entity_poly.pdbx_strand_id
1 'polypeptide(L)'
;EVGKALLECGMPHLNYLENEVQKLSNNENATIDACMIQAGFRDKGRANWCSPFTGRDLPICQPGAVIPQRSVKKRLNSPFCKKYKNADECQP
;
A
#
# COMPACT_ATOMS: atom_id res chain seq x y z
N GLU A 1 6.95 -12.43 -1.12
CA GLU A 1 6.69 -11.40 -2.16
C GLU A 1 5.55 -10.44 -1.86
N VAL A 2 4.27 -10.83 -1.86
CA VAL A 2 3.14 -9.87 -1.73
C VAL A 2 3.21 -9.05 -0.44
N GLY A 3 3.48 -9.69 0.71
CA GLY A 3 3.62 -8.98 1.99
C GLY A 3 4.74 -7.94 1.98
N LYS A 4 5.91 -8.29 1.44
CA LYS A 4 7.02 -7.34 1.24
C LYS A 4 6.57 -6.17 0.36
N ALA A 5 5.93 -6.45 -0.78
CA ALA A 5 5.45 -5.41 -1.69
C ALA A 5 4.42 -4.47 -1.04
N LEU A 6 3.47 -5.00 -0.26
CA LEU A 6 2.48 -4.19 0.47
C LEU A 6 3.18 -3.20 1.42
N LEU A 7 4.11 -3.69 2.24
CA LEU A 7 4.86 -2.84 3.18
C LEU A 7 5.74 -1.82 2.44
N GLU A 8 6.33 -2.21 1.31
CA GLU A 8 7.16 -1.32 0.47
C GLU A 8 6.33 -0.24 -0.23
N CYS A 9 5.07 -0.55 -0.56
CA CYS A 9 4.09 0.39 -1.09
C CYS A 9 3.52 1.32 0.00
N GLY A 10 3.75 1.00 1.27
CA GLY A 10 3.40 1.86 2.40
C GLY A 10 2.25 1.35 3.26
N MET A 11 1.85 0.09 3.09
CA MET A 11 0.99 -0.57 4.05
C MET A 11 1.67 -0.57 5.43
N PRO A 12 1.00 -0.09 6.50
CA PRO A 12 1.64 -0.03 7.81
C PRO A 12 1.71 -1.40 8.48
N HIS A 13 0.74 -2.28 8.17
CA HIS A 13 0.67 -3.63 8.72
C HIS A 13 0.00 -4.64 7.77
N LEU A 14 0.40 -5.91 7.84
CA LEU A 14 -0.15 -6.98 6.97
C LEU A 14 -1.52 -7.51 7.44
N ASN A 15 -1.84 -7.31 8.72
CA ASN A 15 -3.16 -7.54 9.27
C ASN A 15 -4.03 -6.28 9.14
N TYR A 16 -5.12 -6.37 8.38
CA TYR A 16 -6.04 -5.26 8.14
C TYR A 16 -6.77 -4.76 9.41
N LEU A 17 -6.84 -5.58 10.46
CA LEU A 17 -7.52 -5.21 11.71
C LEU A 17 -6.67 -4.32 12.64
N GLU A 18 -5.40 -4.09 12.33
CA GLU A 18 -4.55 -3.21 13.15
C GLU A 18 -4.98 -1.74 13.01
N ASN A 19 -4.82 -0.99 14.10
CA ASN A 19 -5.27 0.40 14.19
C ASN A 19 -4.60 1.31 13.17
N GLU A 20 -3.33 1.07 12.85
CA GLU A 20 -2.57 1.83 11.86
C GLU A 20 -3.12 1.65 10.45
N VAL A 21 -3.68 0.47 10.15
CA VAL A 21 -4.31 0.19 8.85
C VAL A 21 -5.70 0.82 8.78
N GLN A 22 -6.49 0.68 9.85
CA GLN A 22 -7.85 1.23 9.92
C GLN A 22 -7.92 2.75 9.84
N LYS A 23 -6.80 3.44 10.14
CA LYS A 23 -6.67 4.90 10.05
C LYS A 23 -6.27 5.41 8.66
N LEU A 24 -5.95 4.53 7.71
CA LEU A 24 -5.59 4.95 6.36
C LEU A 24 -6.77 5.65 5.70
N SER A 25 -6.51 6.82 5.14
CA SER A 25 -7.45 7.53 4.28
C SER A 25 -7.73 6.75 2.99
N ASN A 26 -8.84 7.07 2.33
CA ASN A 26 -9.15 6.50 1.01
C ASN A 26 -8.02 6.75 0.00
N ASN A 27 -7.37 7.92 0.05
CA ASN A 27 -6.26 8.24 -0.84
C ASN A 27 -5.02 7.39 -0.53
N GLU A 28 -4.72 7.13 0.75
CA GLU A 28 -3.59 6.25 1.11
C GLU A 28 -3.85 4.81 0.67
N ASN A 29 -5.05 4.28 0.90
CA ASN A 29 -5.44 2.96 0.41
C ASN A 29 -5.33 2.86 -1.12
N ALA A 30 -5.87 3.85 -1.84
CA ALA A 30 -5.77 3.94 -3.29
C ALA A 30 -4.31 4.04 -3.77
N THR A 31 -3.45 4.74 -3.02
CA THR A 31 -2.02 4.87 -3.33
C THR A 31 -1.27 3.56 -3.14
N ILE A 32 -1.56 2.82 -2.08
CA ILE A 32 -0.97 1.49 -1.84
C ILE A 32 -1.40 0.54 -2.97
N ASP A 33 -2.68 0.49 -3.31
CA ASP A 33 -3.18 -0.37 -4.39
C ASP A 33 -2.61 0.02 -5.76
N ALA A 34 -2.48 1.32 -6.06
CA ALA A 34 -1.85 1.80 -7.29
C ALA A 34 -0.37 1.39 -7.38
N CYS A 35 0.38 1.49 -6.26
CA CYS A 35 1.77 1.02 -6.19
C CYS A 35 1.88 -0.50 -6.40
N MET A 36 0.96 -1.29 -5.81
CA MET A 36 0.93 -2.74 -6.00
C MET A 36 0.67 -3.11 -7.47
N ILE A 37 -0.28 -2.43 -8.12
CA ILE A 37 -0.58 -2.63 -9.55
C ILE A 37 0.63 -2.25 -10.41
N GLN A 38 1.28 -1.13 -10.13
CA GLN A 38 2.49 -0.68 -10.84
C GLN A 38 3.64 -1.68 -10.67
N ALA A 39 3.74 -2.34 -9.52
CA ALA A 39 4.70 -3.40 -9.24
C ALA A 39 4.31 -4.77 -9.84
N GLY A 40 3.22 -4.85 -10.60
CA GLY A 40 2.78 -6.07 -11.29
C GLY A 40 1.86 -6.99 -10.46
N PHE A 41 1.50 -6.60 -9.24
CA PHE A 41 0.56 -7.35 -8.41
C PHE A 41 -0.86 -6.93 -8.77
N ARG A 42 -1.54 -7.73 -9.59
CA ARG A 42 -2.96 -7.54 -9.92
C ARG A 42 -3.80 -8.55 -9.16
N ASP A 43 -4.64 -8.07 -8.26
CA ASP A 43 -5.76 -8.85 -7.73
C ASP A 43 -7.01 -8.55 -8.57
N LYS A 44 -7.90 -9.55 -8.75
CA LYS A 44 -9.10 -9.43 -9.60
C LYS A 44 -10.15 -8.44 -9.03
N GLY A 45 -9.99 -7.95 -7.80
CA GLY A 45 -11.06 -7.25 -7.07
C GLY A 45 -10.76 -5.84 -6.53
N ARG A 46 -9.54 -5.30 -6.63
CA ARG A 46 -9.16 -4.04 -5.94
C ARG A 46 -8.97 -2.81 -6.83
N ALA A 47 -9.12 -2.93 -8.15
CA ALA A 47 -8.87 -1.86 -9.11
C ALA A 47 -9.92 -0.71 -9.14
N ASN A 48 -10.80 -0.61 -8.13
CA ASN A 48 -11.95 0.29 -8.15
C ASN A 48 -11.74 1.63 -7.43
N TRP A 49 -10.60 1.87 -6.77
CA TRP A 49 -10.37 3.13 -6.07
C TRP A 49 -10.48 4.34 -7.00
N CYS A 50 -9.82 4.30 -8.15
CA CYS A 50 -9.89 5.36 -9.15
C CYS A 50 -11.04 5.19 -10.15
N SER A 51 -12.10 4.45 -9.77
CA SER A 51 -13.31 4.36 -10.57
C SER A 51 -13.94 5.74 -10.75
N PRO A 52 -14.51 6.06 -11.93
CA PRO A 52 -15.17 7.34 -12.19
C PRO A 52 -16.28 7.70 -11.20
N PHE A 53 -16.83 6.72 -10.48
CA PHE A 53 -17.96 6.89 -9.56
C PHE A 53 -17.54 7.12 -8.10
N THR A 54 -16.33 6.75 -7.69
CA THR A 54 -15.97 6.66 -6.25
C THR A 54 -14.64 7.26 -5.85
N GLY A 55 -13.73 7.55 -6.79
CA GLY A 55 -12.45 8.16 -6.41
C GLY A 55 -11.84 9.10 -7.43
N ARG A 56 -12.67 9.68 -8.31
CA ARG A 56 -12.25 10.77 -9.19
C ARG A 56 -11.71 11.97 -8.42
N ASP A 57 -12.08 12.16 -7.16
CA ASP A 57 -11.63 13.23 -6.28
C ASP A 57 -10.37 12.89 -5.47
N LEU A 58 -9.96 11.62 -5.42
CA LEU A 58 -8.74 11.24 -4.70
C LEU A 58 -7.51 11.79 -5.42
N PRO A 59 -6.56 12.44 -4.70
CA PRO A 59 -5.34 12.98 -5.28
C PRO A 59 -4.55 11.99 -6.16
N ILE A 60 -4.44 10.72 -5.75
CA ILE A 60 -3.71 9.70 -6.52
C ILE A 60 -4.40 9.30 -7.83
N CYS A 61 -5.69 9.60 -7.95
CA CYS A 61 -6.48 9.31 -9.14
C CYS A 61 -6.55 10.49 -10.12
N GLN A 62 -5.93 11.64 -9.78
CA GLN A 62 -5.87 12.80 -10.67
C GLN A 62 -4.91 12.56 -11.85
N PRO A 63 -5.17 13.17 -13.01
CA PRO A 63 -4.21 13.21 -14.10
C PRO A 63 -2.86 13.76 -13.63
N GLY A 64 -1.77 13.05 -13.96
CA GLY A 64 -0.41 13.46 -13.57
C GLY A 64 0.01 13.10 -12.15
N ALA A 65 -0.84 12.40 -11.38
CA ALA A 65 -0.46 11.88 -10.07
C ALA A 65 0.74 10.93 -10.17
N VAL A 66 1.73 11.13 -9.30
CA VAL A 66 2.93 10.29 -9.24
C VAL A 66 2.66 9.11 -8.32
N ILE A 67 2.54 7.91 -8.90
CA ILE A 67 2.42 6.67 -8.12
C ILE A 67 3.78 6.36 -7.49
N PRO A 68 3.87 6.16 -6.16
CA PRO A 68 5.13 5.84 -5.51
C PRO A 68 5.60 4.44 -5.90
N GLN A 69 6.91 4.31 -6.11
CA GLN A 69 7.56 3.03 -6.29
C GLN A 69 7.72 2.30 -4.95
N ARG A 70 7.88 0.98 -5.03
CA ARG A 70 8.27 0.14 -3.89
C ARG A 70 9.56 0.65 -3.24
N SER A 71 9.58 0.66 -1.90
CA SER A 71 10.75 1.07 -1.13
C SER A 71 11.04 0.13 0.03
N VAL A 72 12.16 -0.59 -0.06
CA VAL A 72 12.69 -1.44 1.04
C VAL A 72 12.80 -0.63 2.33
N LYS A 73 13.29 0.62 2.25
CA LYS A 73 13.37 1.53 3.40
C LYS A 73 12.00 1.75 4.03
N LYS A 74 10.93 1.90 3.24
CA LYS A 74 9.57 2.08 3.76
C LYS A 74 9.09 0.81 4.47
N ARG A 75 9.31 -0.37 3.90
CA ARG A 75 9.00 -1.66 4.52
C ARG A 75 9.67 -1.86 5.86
N LEU A 76 10.99 -1.71 5.92
CA LEU A 76 11.77 -1.92 7.14
C LEU A 76 11.42 -0.92 8.25
N ASN A 77 10.89 0.26 7.89
CA ASN A 77 10.43 1.27 8.85
C ASN A 77 8.92 1.20 9.17
N SER A 78 8.17 0.26 8.58
CA SER A 78 6.74 0.08 8.84
C SER A 78 6.47 -0.29 10.31
N PRO A 79 5.30 0.06 10.86
CA PRO A 79 4.85 -0.44 12.16
C PRO A 79 4.98 -1.96 12.31
N PHE A 80 4.63 -2.73 11.26
CA PHE A 80 4.82 -4.17 11.21
C PHE A 80 6.27 -4.58 11.50
N CYS A 81 7.24 -4.06 10.76
CA CYS A 81 8.64 -4.48 10.94
C CYS A 81 9.30 -3.93 12.20
N LYS A 82 8.81 -2.83 12.75
CA LYS A 82 9.24 -2.36 14.06
C LYS A 82 8.81 -3.32 15.18
N LYS A 83 7.61 -3.90 15.06
CA LYS A 83 7.03 -4.85 16.02
C LYS A 83 7.55 -6.28 15.81
N TYR A 84 7.61 -6.75 14.56
CA TYR A 84 7.98 -8.11 14.18
C TYR A 84 9.31 -8.14 13.41
N LYS A 85 10.39 -7.70 14.07
CA LYS A 85 11.72 -7.59 13.44
C LYS A 85 12.24 -8.88 12.80
N ASN A 86 11.83 -10.03 13.33
CA ASN A 86 12.27 -11.35 12.88
C ASN A 86 11.36 -11.99 11.82
N ALA A 87 10.30 -11.31 11.39
CA ALA A 87 9.44 -11.81 10.31
C ALA A 87 10.20 -11.84 8.97
N ASP A 88 9.86 -12.78 8.10
CA ASP A 88 10.50 -12.94 6.78
C ASP A 88 10.32 -11.69 5.90
N GLU A 89 9.19 -10.98 6.05
CA GLU A 89 8.92 -9.72 5.37
C GLU A 89 9.75 -8.55 5.91
N CYS A 90 10.50 -8.74 7.00
CA CYS A 90 11.33 -7.71 7.61
C CYS A 90 12.82 -7.98 7.48
N GLN A 91 13.19 -9.11 6.86
CA GLN A 91 14.56 -9.38 6.45
C GLN A 91 14.93 -8.51 5.23
N PRO A 92 16.18 -8.01 5.15
CA PRO A 92 16.66 -7.18 4.03
C PRO A 92 16.25 -7.71 2.65
#